data_AF-A0A6G7XXL2-F1
#
_entry.id   AF-A0A6G7XXL2-F1
#
_cell.length_a   1.000
_cell.length_b   1.000
_cell.length_c   1.000
_cell.angle_alpha   90.00
_cell.angle_beta   90.00
_cell.angle_gamma   90.00
#
_symmetry.space_group_name_H-M   'P 1'
#
loop_
_entity.id
_entity.type
_entity.pdbx_description
1 polymer ?
#
loop_
_entity_poly.entity_id
_entity_poly.type
_entity_poly.pdbx_seq_one_letter_code
_entity_poly.pdbx_strand_id
1 'polypeptide(L)'
;MKKTQEKTFVDFINKKTYRVPKSKETLLGVYQNRYAIILAVCVLLEGFIFGLWPTLFFALVTVVFTEYVYRSRFLKSLTVIPTETVTKKEINKQATIMNCLLYLALGIGLIYYALGEPHPDTQKILLLAIGAGTLGVGITYVTKLFTKNA
;
A
#
# COMPACT_ATOMS: atom_id res chain seq x y z
N MET A 1 36.76 -6.51 -9.38
CA MET A 1 35.64 -6.65 -8.42
C MET A 1 34.39 -6.01 -9.01
N LYS A 2 33.35 -6.80 -9.34
CA LYS A 2 32.08 -6.27 -9.87
C LYS A 2 31.39 -5.47 -8.76
N LYS A 3 31.26 -4.14 -8.92
CA LYS A 3 30.40 -3.30 -8.08
C LYS A 3 29.01 -3.92 -8.11
N THR A 4 28.63 -4.57 -7.00
CA THR A 4 27.30 -5.16 -6.87
C THR A 4 26.34 -3.97 -6.85
N GLN A 5 25.44 -3.88 -7.83
CA GLN A 5 24.44 -2.81 -7.87
C GLN A 5 23.58 -2.94 -6.61
N GLU A 6 23.83 -2.10 -5.61
CA GLU A 6 23.06 -2.06 -4.38
C GLU A 6 21.81 -1.20 -4.60
N LYS A 7 20.64 -1.80 -4.38
CA LYS A 7 19.36 -1.11 -4.55
C LYS A 7 19.12 -0.15 -3.38
N THR A 8 18.71 1.08 -3.68
CA THR A 8 18.32 2.05 -2.65
C THR A 8 16.79 2.05 -2.49
N PHE A 9 16.34 2.19 -1.25
CA PHE A 9 14.93 2.23 -0.90
C PHE A 9 14.66 3.41 0.04
N VAL A 10 13.65 4.22 -0.28
CA VAL A 10 13.22 5.34 0.58
C VAL A 10 12.01 4.89 1.37
N ASP A 11 12.10 4.92 2.71
CA ASP A 11 10.95 4.67 3.58
C ASP A 11 9.95 5.82 3.47
N PHE A 12 8.68 5.48 3.29
CA PHE A 12 7.61 6.45 3.13
C PHE A 12 7.35 7.25 4.43
N ILE A 13 7.52 6.61 5.60
CA ILE A 13 7.21 7.24 6.89
C ILE A 13 8.36 8.12 7.36
N ASN A 14 9.55 7.55 7.52
CA ASN A 14 10.69 8.29 8.08
C ASN A 14 11.42 9.13 7.02
N LYS A 15 11.07 9.00 5.73
CA LYS A 15 11.75 9.64 4.58
C LYS A 15 13.26 9.37 4.54
N LYS A 16 13.72 8.33 5.25
CA LYS A 16 15.12 7.89 5.27
C LYS A 16 15.38 6.98 4.08
N THR A 17 16.56 7.13 3.49
CA THR A 17 17.02 6.23 2.44
C THR A 17 17.85 5.11 3.05
N TYR A 18 17.53 3.89 2.69
CA TYR A 18 18.21 2.67 3.12
C TYR A 18 18.91 2.03 1.92
N ARG A 19 20.14 1.56 2.14
CA ARG A 19 20.86 0.70 1.23
C ARG A 19 20.43 -0.74 1.49
N VAL A 20 19.95 -1.41 0.44
CA VAL A 20 19.44 -2.78 0.51
C VAL A 20 20.47 -3.72 -0.10
N PRO A 21 21.06 -4.64 0.69
CA PRO A 21 21.96 -5.66 0.16
C PRO A 21 21.17 -6.65 -0.70
N LYS A 22 21.81 -7.23 -1.72
CA LYS A 22 21.19 -8.15 -2.68
C LYS A 22 20.47 -9.34 -2.01
N SER A 23 21.01 -9.83 -0.89
CA SER A 23 20.41 -10.92 -0.10
C SER A 23 19.06 -10.57 0.55
N LYS A 24 18.72 -9.28 0.67
CA LYS A 24 17.49 -8.78 1.28
C LYS A 24 16.50 -8.18 0.28
N GLU A 25 16.79 -8.23 -1.03
CA GLU A 25 15.92 -7.65 -2.06
C GLU A 25 14.56 -8.35 -2.18
N THR A 26 14.55 -9.68 -2.13
CA THR A 26 13.28 -10.45 -2.16
C THR A 26 12.43 -10.13 -0.93
N LEU A 27 13.07 -10.06 0.24
CA LEU A 27 12.41 -9.71 1.50
C LEU A 27 11.87 -8.28 1.49
N LEU A 28 12.59 -7.34 0.87
CA LEU A 28 12.08 -5.97 0.64
C LEU A 28 10.80 -6.00 -0.20
N GLY A 29 10.75 -6.82 -1.27
CA GLY A 29 9.56 -6.95 -2.11
C GLY A 29 8.34 -7.43 -1.32
N VAL A 30 8.51 -8.40 -0.43
CA VAL A 30 7.44 -8.88 0.47
C VAL A 30 6.97 -7.75 1.38
N TYR A 31 7.88 -7.02 2.02
CA TYR A 31 7.50 -5.92 2.90
C TYR A 31 6.85 -4.75 2.15
N GLN A 32 7.23 -4.47 0.91
CA GLN A 32 6.58 -3.44 0.08
C GLN A 32 5.14 -3.81 -0.25
N ASN A 33 4.87 -5.10 -0.47
CA ASN A 33 3.54 -5.60 -0.78
C ASN A 33 2.75 -6.08 0.44
N ARG A 34 3.26 -5.86 1.67
CA ARG A 34 2.67 -6.41 2.91
C ARG A 34 1.19 -6.12 3.07
N TYR A 35 0.75 -4.89 2.78
CA TYR A 35 -0.66 -4.53 2.91
C TYR A 35 -1.56 -5.25 1.90
N ALA A 36 -1.08 -5.43 0.66
CA ALA A 36 -1.81 -6.18 -0.36
C ALA A 36 -1.91 -7.67 0.00
N ILE A 37 -0.83 -8.24 0.53
CA ILE A 37 -0.81 -9.63 1.02
C ILE A 37 -1.80 -9.79 2.18
N ILE A 38 -1.76 -8.90 3.18
CA ILE A 38 -2.69 -8.94 4.32
C ILE A 38 -4.13 -8.82 3.83
N LEU A 39 -4.41 -7.89 2.90
CA LEU A 39 -5.74 -7.71 2.34
C LEU A 39 -6.22 -8.98 1.62
N ALA A 40 -5.38 -9.60 0.78
CA ALA A 40 -5.70 -10.84 0.09
C ALA A 40 -6.01 -11.98 1.08
N VAL A 41 -5.21 -12.13 2.14
CA VAL A 41 -5.46 -13.11 3.21
C VAL A 41 -6.78 -12.80 3.92
N CYS A 42 -7.11 -11.54 4.19
CA CYS A 42 -8.35 -11.17 4.85
C CYS A 42 -9.58 -11.48 3.97
N VAL A 43 -9.50 -11.24 2.67
CA VAL A 43 -10.57 -11.60 1.71
C VAL A 43 -10.79 -13.11 1.70
N LEU A 44 -9.70 -13.90 1.70
CA LEU A 44 -9.81 -15.36 1.81
C LEU A 44 -10.36 -15.80 3.18
N LEU A 45 -10.00 -15.16 4.27
CA LEU A 45 -10.51 -15.54 5.59
C LEU A 45 -12.01 -15.22 5.74
N GLU A 46 -12.47 -14.11 5.17
CA GLU A 46 -13.88 -13.73 5.14
C GLU A 46 -14.71 -14.68 4.28
N GLY A 47 -14.22 -15.00 3.07
CA GLY A 47 -14.95 -15.88 2.16
C GLY A 47 -15.04 -17.35 2.61
N PHE A 48 -14.21 -17.81 3.54
CA PHE A 48 -14.10 -19.24 3.88
C PHE A 48 -14.34 -19.60 5.35
N ILE A 49 -14.04 -18.73 6.32
CA ILE A 49 -13.91 -19.15 7.74
C ILE A 49 -14.58 -18.19 8.73
N PHE A 50 -14.47 -16.88 8.54
CA PHE A 50 -14.82 -15.89 9.55
C PHE A 50 -15.83 -14.85 9.05
N GLY A 51 -16.73 -14.41 9.93
CA GLY A 51 -17.56 -13.23 9.65
C GLY A 51 -16.74 -11.93 9.60
N LEU A 52 -17.37 -10.85 9.10
CA LEU A 52 -16.72 -9.55 8.87
C LEU A 52 -15.92 -9.03 10.09
N TRP A 53 -16.50 -9.07 11.29
CA TRP A 53 -15.90 -8.49 12.49
C TRP A 53 -14.61 -9.20 12.95
N PRO A 54 -14.58 -10.54 13.12
CA PRO A 54 -13.34 -11.26 13.36
C PRO A 54 -12.27 -11.03 12.28
N THR A 55 -12.67 -10.96 11.00
CA THR A 55 -11.72 -10.69 9.90
C THR A 55 -11.12 -9.30 10.02
N LEU A 56 -11.91 -8.27 10.32
CA LEU A 56 -11.42 -6.91 10.54
C LEU A 56 -10.45 -6.83 11.74
N PHE A 57 -10.78 -7.52 12.84
CA PHE A 57 -9.90 -7.59 14.01
C PHE A 57 -8.57 -8.29 13.67
N PHE A 58 -8.63 -9.42 12.96
CA PHE A 58 -7.45 -10.14 12.48
C PHE A 58 -6.59 -9.27 11.55
N ALA A 59 -7.22 -8.55 10.62
CA ALA A 59 -6.55 -7.64 9.70
C ALA A 59 -5.77 -6.56 10.49
N LEU A 60 -6.42 -5.93 11.47
CA LEU A 60 -5.81 -4.89 12.30
C LEU A 60 -4.59 -5.41 13.06
N VAL A 61 -4.74 -6.54 13.77
CA VAL A 61 -3.65 -7.16 14.53
C VAL A 61 -2.48 -7.53 13.60
N THR A 62 -2.78 -8.10 12.43
CA THR A 62 -1.77 -8.49 11.45
C THR A 62 -1.04 -7.29 10.88
N VAL A 63 -1.74 -6.20 10.57
CA VAL A 63 -1.12 -4.94 10.11
C VAL A 63 -0.17 -4.39 11.15
N VAL A 64 -0.62 -4.27 12.41
CA VAL A 64 0.21 -3.75 13.51
C VAL A 64 1.45 -4.62 13.73
N PHE A 65 1.27 -5.94 13.79
CA PHE A 65 2.38 -6.87 13.98
C PHE A 65 3.38 -6.82 12.81
N THR A 66 2.89 -6.83 11.57
CA THR A 66 3.75 -6.80 10.39
C THR A 66 4.51 -5.48 10.28
N GLU A 67 3.86 -4.36 10.60
CA GLU A 67 4.51 -3.05 10.65
C GLU A 67 5.59 -2.99 11.74
N TYR A 68 5.31 -3.56 12.93
CA TYR A 68 6.30 -3.68 14.00
C TYR A 68 7.52 -4.49 13.55
N VAL A 69 7.32 -5.67 12.94
CA VAL A 69 8.42 -6.50 12.45
C VAL A 69 9.20 -5.79 11.35
N TYR A 70 8.50 -5.15 10.41
CA TYR A 70 9.12 -4.38 9.33
C TYR A 70 10.01 -3.25 9.88
N ARG A 71 9.51 -2.46 10.82
CA ARG A 71 10.25 -1.33 11.39
C ARG A 71 11.37 -1.78 12.33
N SER A 72 11.04 -2.64 13.27
CA SER A 72 11.94 -3.00 14.37
C SER A 72 13.01 -4.00 13.96
N ARG A 73 12.73 -4.91 13.01
CA ARG A 73 13.71 -5.91 12.57
C ARG A 73 14.28 -5.58 11.20
N PHE A 74 13.43 -5.36 10.20
CA PHE A 74 13.91 -5.22 8.83
C PHE A 74 14.61 -3.87 8.59
N LEU A 75 13.95 -2.74 8.85
CA LEU A 75 14.54 -1.41 8.62
C LEU A 75 15.77 -1.14 9.49
N LYS A 76 15.77 -1.55 10.76
CA LYS A 76 16.96 -1.44 11.63
C LYS A 76 18.14 -2.27 11.14
N SER A 77 17.91 -3.31 10.35
CA SER A 77 18.96 -4.16 9.79
C SER A 77 19.56 -3.63 8.46
N LEU A 78 19.12 -2.46 8.00
CA LEU A 78 19.58 -1.81 6.78
C LEU A 78 20.42 -0.57 7.11
N THR A 79 21.39 -0.27 6.23
CA THR A 79 22.25 0.90 6.39
C THR A 79 21.55 2.14 5.88
N VAL A 80 21.45 3.19 6.70
CA VAL A 80 20.91 4.49 6.29
C VAL A 80 21.96 5.26 5.50
N ILE A 81 21.57 5.83 4.36
CA ILE A 81 22.44 6.67 3.52
C ILE A 81 21.85 8.08 3.33
N PRO A 82 22.69 9.11 3.11
CA PRO A 82 22.23 10.47 2.86
C PRO A 82 21.34 10.56 1.61
N THR A 83 20.16 11.15 1.75
CA THR A 83 19.10 11.21 0.73
C THR A 83 19.53 11.94 -0.55
N GLU A 84 20.54 12.82 -0.50
CA GLU A 84 21.08 13.55 -1.65
C GLU A 84 21.64 12.65 -2.76
N THR A 85 21.93 11.38 -2.46
CA THR A 85 22.47 10.42 -3.44
C THR A 85 21.41 9.66 -4.23
N VAL A 86 20.12 9.86 -3.94
CA VAL A 86 19.04 9.12 -4.60
C VAL A 86 18.50 9.91 -5.77
N THR A 87 18.96 9.57 -6.97
CA THR A 87 18.36 10.03 -8.23
C THR A 87 16.84 9.78 -8.18
N LYS A 88 16.03 10.83 -8.39
CA LYS A 88 14.56 10.75 -8.43
C LYS A 88 14.15 9.53 -9.25
N LYS A 89 13.55 8.54 -8.59
CA LYS A 89 12.98 7.38 -9.27
C LYS A 89 11.99 7.89 -10.31
N GLU A 90 12.27 7.64 -11.59
CA GLU A 90 11.33 7.95 -12.66
C GLU A 90 10.02 7.23 -12.35
N ILE A 91 8.97 8.03 -12.20
CA ILE A 91 7.63 7.50 -11.95
C ILE A 91 7.18 6.92 -13.29
N ASN A 92 6.99 5.60 -13.34
CA ASN A 92 6.43 4.95 -14.51
C ASN A 92 5.01 5.49 -14.73
N LYS A 93 4.82 6.28 -15.81
CA LYS A 93 3.54 6.91 -16.16
C LYS A 93 2.44 5.87 -16.32
N GLN A 94 2.73 4.74 -16.95
CA GLN A 94 1.77 3.66 -17.18
C GLN A 94 1.26 3.06 -15.85
N ALA A 95 2.17 2.80 -14.90
CA ALA A 95 1.80 2.32 -13.57
C ALA A 95 0.96 3.34 -12.79
N THR A 96 1.22 4.63 -12.97
CA THR A 96 0.48 5.71 -12.31
C THR A 96 -0.94 5.85 -12.86
N ILE A 97 -1.09 5.76 -14.20
CA ILE A 97 -2.39 5.76 -14.87
C ILE A 97 -3.21 4.55 -14.44
N MET A 98 -2.59 3.36 -14.43
CA MET A 98 -3.27 2.13 -14.00
C MET A 98 -3.76 2.22 -12.56
N ASN A 99 -2.91 2.67 -11.63
CA ASN A 99 -3.30 2.87 -10.23
C ASN A 99 -4.44 3.89 -10.10
N CYS A 100 -4.38 5.00 -10.86
CA CYS A 100 -5.44 6.00 -10.87
C CYS A 100 -6.79 5.41 -11.29
N LEU A 101 -6.83 4.67 -12.40
CA LEU A 101 -8.05 4.02 -12.89
C LEU A 101 -8.59 3.01 -11.87
N LEU A 102 -7.70 2.20 -11.28
CA LEU A 102 -8.09 1.21 -10.27
C LEU A 102 -8.69 1.87 -9.02
N TYR A 103 -8.08 2.93 -8.49
CA TYR A 103 -8.61 3.62 -7.30
C TYR A 103 -9.95 4.33 -7.60
N LEU A 104 -10.10 4.93 -8.79
CA LEU A 104 -11.37 5.55 -9.18
C LEU A 104 -12.48 4.51 -9.38
N ALA A 105 -12.21 3.43 -10.12
CA ALA A 105 -13.17 2.37 -10.35
C ALA A 105 -13.58 1.67 -9.05
N LEU A 106 -12.62 1.38 -8.16
CA LEU A 106 -12.89 0.79 -6.86
C LEU A 106 -13.72 1.73 -5.97
N GLY A 107 -13.38 3.02 -5.93
CA GLY A 107 -14.10 4.01 -5.15
C GLY A 107 -15.56 4.17 -5.60
N ILE A 108 -15.79 4.29 -6.92
CA ILE A 108 -17.15 4.35 -7.50
C ILE A 108 -17.89 3.04 -7.22
N GLY A 109 -17.24 1.90 -7.42
CA GLY A 109 -17.84 0.58 -7.21
C GLY A 109 -18.29 0.37 -5.77
N LEU A 110 -17.47 0.76 -4.78
CA LEU A 110 -17.83 0.66 -3.36
C LEU A 110 -19.00 1.57 -2.98
N ILE A 111 -19.05 2.80 -3.51
CA ILE A 111 -20.17 3.71 -3.27
C ILE A 111 -21.44 3.17 -3.92
N TYR A 112 -21.35 2.71 -5.17
CA TYR A 112 -22.48 2.11 -5.88
C TYR A 112 -23.02 0.90 -5.14
N TYR A 113 -22.14 0.00 -4.70
CA TYR A 113 -22.50 -1.19 -3.92
C TYR A 113 -23.17 -0.82 -2.60
N ALA A 114 -22.60 0.13 -1.85
CA ALA A 114 -23.16 0.62 -0.59
C ALA A 114 -24.56 1.24 -0.73
N LEU A 115 -24.85 1.87 -1.87
CA LEU A 115 -26.13 2.52 -2.13
C LEU A 115 -27.16 1.60 -2.78
N GLY A 116 -26.71 0.57 -3.51
CA GLY A 116 -27.54 -0.31 -4.32
C GLY A 116 -28.11 -1.52 -3.57
N GLU A 117 -27.41 -2.03 -2.55
CA GLU A 117 -27.86 -3.20 -1.78
C GLU A 117 -28.34 -2.85 -0.37
N PRO A 118 -29.31 -3.62 0.18
CA PRO A 118 -29.79 -3.44 1.55
C PRO A 118 -28.74 -3.95 2.54
N HIS A 119 -27.81 -3.08 2.90
CA HIS A 119 -26.84 -3.32 3.98
C HIS A 119 -27.32 -2.73 5.31
N PRO A 120 -26.92 -3.30 6.45
CA PRO A 120 -27.02 -2.63 7.75
C PRO A 120 -26.34 -1.25 7.72
N ASP A 121 -26.92 -0.25 8.40
CA ASP A 121 -26.44 1.15 8.36
C ASP A 121 -24.94 1.29 8.68
N THR A 122 -24.43 0.49 9.62
CA THR A 122 -23.01 0.48 10.00
C THR A 122 -22.09 0.03 8.87
N GLN A 123 -22.48 -0.99 8.10
CA GLN A 123 -21.72 -1.47 6.94
C GLN A 123 -21.81 -0.47 5.78
N LYS A 124 -22.98 0.12 5.57
CA LYS A 124 -23.21 1.15 4.56
C LYS A 124 -22.31 2.37 4.78
N ILE A 125 -22.26 2.88 6.02
CA ILE A 125 -21.38 4.02 6.38
C ILE A 125 -19.90 3.65 6.16
N LEU A 126 -19.50 2.44 6.54
CA LEU A 126 -18.13 1.97 6.36
C LEU A 126 -17.74 1.90 4.88
N LEU A 127 -18.58 1.30 4.04
CA LEU A 127 -18.35 1.19 2.60
C LEU A 127 -18.28 2.55 1.91
N LEU A 128 -19.16 3.48 2.29
CA LEU A 128 -19.12 4.87 1.81
C LEU A 128 -17.84 5.59 2.23
N ALA A 129 -17.40 5.42 3.49
CA ALA A 129 -16.17 6.03 3.98
C ALA A 129 -14.92 5.49 3.24
N ILE A 130 -14.85 4.17 3.03
CA ILE A 130 -13.76 3.54 2.27
C ILE A 130 -13.82 3.98 0.80
N GLY A 131 -15.00 3.99 0.19
CA GLY A 131 -15.21 4.44 -1.18
C GLY A 131 -14.76 5.88 -1.40
N ALA A 132 -15.20 6.81 -0.53
CA ALA A 132 -14.79 8.21 -0.57
C ALA A 132 -13.29 8.39 -0.36
N GLY A 133 -12.69 7.67 0.59
CA GLY A 133 -11.24 7.68 0.82
C GLY A 133 -10.45 7.20 -0.41
N THR A 134 -10.93 6.15 -1.07
CA THR A 134 -10.33 5.58 -2.28
C THR A 134 -10.41 6.58 -3.44
N LEU A 135 -11.54 7.26 -3.62
CA LEU A 135 -11.68 8.34 -4.61
C LEU A 135 -10.72 9.49 -4.33
N GLY A 136 -10.59 9.91 -3.07
CA GLY A 136 -9.61 10.92 -2.67
C GLY A 136 -8.19 10.55 -3.07
N VAL A 137 -7.77 9.30 -2.82
CA VAL A 137 -6.47 8.77 -3.27
C VAL A 137 -6.37 8.81 -4.80
N GLY A 138 -7.40 8.38 -5.53
CA GLY A 138 -7.46 8.47 -6.99
C GLY A 138 -7.21 9.89 -7.50
N ILE A 139 -7.87 10.89 -6.92
CA ILE A 139 -7.70 12.31 -7.26
C ILE A 139 -6.27 12.78 -6.98
N THR A 140 -5.62 12.32 -5.91
CA THR A 140 -4.19 12.64 -5.67
C THR A 140 -3.25 12.07 -6.75
N TYR A 141 -3.60 10.94 -7.35
CA TYR A 141 -2.86 10.40 -8.49
C TYR A 141 -3.12 11.21 -9.76
N VAL A 142 -4.36 11.63 -10.00
CA VAL A 142 -4.74 12.53 -11.11
C VAL A 142 -3.92 13.83 -11.05
N THR A 143 -3.94 14.51 -9.91
CA THR A 143 -3.20 15.77 -9.71
C THR A 143 -1.70 15.58 -9.93
N LYS A 144 -1.08 14.54 -9.36
CA LYS A 144 0.33 14.22 -9.61
C LYS A 144 0.66 13.94 -11.08
N LEU A 145 -0.27 13.42 -11.85
CA LEU A 145 -0.10 13.16 -13.28
C LEU A 145 -0.10 14.47 -14.09
N PHE A 146 -0.96 15.43 -13.72
CA PHE A 146 -1.03 16.74 -14.37
C PHE A 146 0.08 17.69 -13.94
N THR A 147 0.43 17.77 -12.65
CA THR A 147 1.47 18.69 -12.14
C THR A 147 2.89 18.33 -12.60
N LYS A 148 3.13 17.10 -13.07
CA LYS A 148 4.42 16.69 -13.64
C LYS A 148 4.52 16.84 -15.17
N ASN A 149 3.41 17.17 -15.83
CA ASN A 149 3.37 17.45 -17.27
C ASN A 149 3.27 18.96 -17.58
N ALA A 150 3.27 19.81 -16.55
CA ALA A 150 3.44 21.27 -16.64
C ALA A 150 4.86 21.64 -16.21
#